data_AF-A0A528N7U3-F1
#
_entry.id   AF-A0A528N7U3-F1
#
_cell.length_a   1.000
_cell.length_b   1.000
_cell.length_c   1.000
_cell.angle_alpha   90.00
_cell.angle_beta   90.00
_cell.angle_gamma   90.00
#
_symmetry.space_group_name_H-M   'P 1'
#
loop_
_entity.id
_entity.type
_entity.pdbx_description
1 polymer ?
#
loop_
_entity_poly.entity_id
_entity_poly.type
_entity_poly.pdbx_seq_one_letter_code
_entity_poly.pdbx_strand_id
1 'polypeptide(L)'
;MTEVVMQRVLVRHEGRLAMMATVAVLVGVTFMTIGLRGELALVIELRAVRLAAMVLVGVAVAVSTVVFQTVCANRIITPSIMGLDALYVFCQTALVFALSGFGFAGIDPRLHFLGNFTAMTGLALALFLPMLRQRFDLTLMLLTGVVLGVLFRSLTTLLA
;
A
#
# COMPACT_ATOMS: atom_id res chain seq x y z
N MET A 1 -41.77 8.20 -1.21
CA MET A 1 -41.20 6.86 -0.94
C MET A 1 -39.69 6.79 -1.23
N THR A 2 -39.19 7.51 -2.24
CA THR A 2 -37.76 7.60 -2.61
C THR A 2 -36.88 8.32 -1.58
N GLU A 3 -37.34 9.40 -0.94
CA GLU A 3 -36.54 10.11 0.08
C GLU A 3 -36.27 9.28 1.34
N VAL A 4 -37.26 8.52 1.83
CA VAL A 4 -37.12 7.68 3.02
C VAL A 4 -36.12 6.54 2.80
N VAL A 5 -36.05 6.00 1.58
CA VAL A 5 -35.07 4.97 1.22
C VAL A 5 -33.66 5.57 1.13
N MET A 6 -33.53 6.73 0.49
CA MET A 6 -32.25 7.45 0.39
C MET A 6 -31.70 7.82 1.79
N GLN A 7 -32.57 8.31 2.67
CA GLN A 7 -32.22 8.69 4.04
C GLN A 7 -31.79 7.48 4.88
N ARG A 8 -32.44 6.32 4.73
CA ARG A 8 -32.02 5.07 5.39
C ARG A 8 -30.70 4.53 4.87
N VAL A 9 -30.42 4.69 3.57
CA VAL A 9 -29.16 4.24 2.98
C VAL A 9 -28.00 5.10 3.47
N LEU A 10 -28.14 6.44 3.46
CA LEU A 10 -27.13 7.38 3.97
C LEU A 10 -26.79 7.12 5.45
N VAL A 11 -27.80 7.02 6.32
CA VAL A 11 -27.61 6.76 7.75
C VAL A 11 -26.88 5.43 8.01
N ARG A 12 -27.12 4.40 7.15
CA ARG A 12 -26.45 3.11 7.27
C ARG A 12 -24.96 3.17 6.86
N HIS A 13 -24.59 4.06 5.95
CA HIS A 13 -23.19 4.27 5.57
C HIS A 13 -22.44 5.07 6.64
N GLU A 14 -23.04 6.14 7.16
CA GLU A 14 -22.47 6.94 8.25
C GLU A 14 -22.24 6.10 9.50
N GLY A 15 -23.21 5.25 9.89
CA GLY A 15 -23.06 4.34 11.03
C GLY A 15 -21.94 3.32 10.85
N ARG A 16 -21.72 2.81 9.63
CA ARG A 16 -20.61 1.88 9.34
C ARG A 16 -19.25 2.57 9.40
N LEU A 17 -19.13 3.78 8.86
CA LEU A 17 -17.91 4.57 8.94
C LEU A 17 -17.56 4.91 10.39
N ALA A 18 -18.55 5.36 11.17
CA ALA A 18 -18.39 5.63 12.60
C ALA A 18 -17.98 4.37 13.38
N MET A 19 -18.58 3.22 13.07
CA MET A 19 -18.18 1.94 13.68
C MET A 19 -16.72 1.60 13.37
N MET A 20 -16.29 1.68 12.11
CA MET A 20 -14.91 1.37 11.71
C MET A 20 -13.90 2.33 12.34
N ALA A 21 -14.23 3.63 12.40
CA ALA A 21 -13.39 4.63 13.06
C ALA A 21 -13.26 4.35 14.57
N THR A 22 -14.37 3.98 15.23
CA THR A 22 -14.39 3.64 16.65
C THR A 22 -13.51 2.42 16.92
N VAL A 23 -13.64 1.36 16.11
CA VAL A 23 -12.81 0.15 16.22
C VAL A 23 -11.34 0.49 16.01
N ALA A 24 -11.00 1.31 15.00
CA ALA A 24 -9.62 1.70 14.73
C ALA A 24 -8.99 2.46 15.92
N VAL A 25 -9.75 3.38 16.55
CA VAL A 25 -9.31 4.11 17.74
C VAL A 25 -9.13 3.17 18.92
N LEU A 26 -10.07 2.27 19.18
CA LEU A 26 -9.97 1.29 20.28
C LEU A 26 -8.74 0.39 20.12
N VAL A 27 -8.48 -0.10 18.91
CA VAL A 27 -7.28 -0.91 18.62
C VAL A 27 -6.01 -0.08 18.80
N GLY A 28 -6.00 1.18 18.35
CA GLY A 28 -4.87 2.09 18.54
C GLY A 28 -4.56 2.37 20.01
N VAL A 29 -5.58 2.63 20.83
CA VAL A 29 -5.44 2.81 22.28
C VAL A 29 -4.94 1.53 22.95
N THR A 30 -5.47 0.38 22.55
CA THR A 30 -5.06 -0.93 23.06
C THR A 30 -3.59 -1.23 22.72
N PHE A 31 -3.16 -0.90 21.50
CA PHE A 31 -1.76 -1.00 21.08
C PHE A 31 -0.82 -0.13 21.92
N MET A 32 -1.27 1.05 22.37
CA MET A 32 -0.49 1.92 23.25
C MET A 32 -0.38 1.38 24.69
N THR A 33 -1.44 0.74 25.20
CA THR A 33 -1.56 0.42 26.63
C THR A 33 -1.17 -1.01 27.01
N ILE A 34 -1.31 -1.99 26.12
CA ILE A 34 -1.00 -3.39 26.47
C ILE A 34 0.50 -3.60 26.68
N GLY A 35 0.84 -4.26 27.80
CA GLY A 35 2.19 -4.76 28.06
C GLY A 35 3.24 -3.67 28.30
N LEU A 36 2.84 -2.51 28.83
CA LEU A 36 3.74 -1.45 29.27
C LEU A 36 4.68 -2.01 30.35
N ARG A 37 5.97 -2.15 30.01
CA ARG A 37 7.05 -2.63 30.90
C ARG A 37 8.30 -1.79 30.62
N GLY A 38 9.04 -1.39 31.66
CA GLY A 38 10.25 -0.57 31.54
C GLY A 38 9.98 0.95 31.57
N GLU A 39 10.84 1.73 30.91
CA GLU A 39 10.70 3.19 30.82
C GLU A 39 9.49 3.58 29.96
N LEU A 40 8.40 3.97 30.62
CA LEU A 40 7.12 4.25 29.99
C LEU A 40 7.21 5.33 28.90
N ALA A 41 8.02 6.37 29.11
CA ALA A 41 8.20 7.44 28.15
C ALA A 41 8.78 6.95 26.81
N LEU A 42 9.85 6.14 26.87
CA LEU A 42 10.51 5.58 25.68
C LEU A 42 9.58 4.61 24.92
N VAL A 43 8.88 3.73 25.66
CA VAL A 43 7.97 2.74 25.03
C VAL A 43 6.81 3.43 24.33
N ILE A 44 6.24 4.47 24.95
CA ILE A 44 5.14 5.24 24.37
C ILE A 44 5.63 6.02 23.15
N GLU A 45 6.80 6.66 23.20
CA GLU A 45 7.37 7.40 22.07
C GLU A 45 7.58 6.49 20.84
N LEU A 46 8.26 5.34 21.03
CA LEU A 46 8.51 4.40 19.95
C LEU A 46 7.22 3.83 19.35
N ARG A 47 6.21 3.56 20.18
CA ARG A 47 4.90 3.09 19.69
C ARG A 47 4.14 4.21 18.98
N ALA A 48 4.19 5.44 19.49
CA ALA A 48 3.55 6.61 18.88
C ALA A 48 4.07 6.84 17.46
N VAL A 49 5.40 6.78 17.27
CA VAL A 49 6.01 6.88 15.93
C VAL A 49 5.53 5.75 15.01
N ARG A 50 5.45 4.51 15.49
CA ARG A 50 4.94 3.37 14.71
C ARG A 50 3.46 3.53 14.34
N LEU A 51 2.62 3.96 15.28
CA LEU A 51 1.20 4.20 15.02
C LEU A 51 1.01 5.34 14.00
N ALA A 52 1.74 6.44 14.15
CA ALA A 52 1.73 7.55 13.20
C ALA A 52 2.13 7.09 11.80
N ALA A 53 3.17 6.25 11.69
CA ALA A 53 3.59 5.66 10.41
C ALA A 53 2.49 4.76 9.81
N MET A 54 1.84 3.91 10.59
CA MET A 54 0.73 3.06 10.12
C MET A 54 -0.45 3.89 9.61
N VAL A 55 -0.83 4.95 10.34
CA VAL A 55 -1.91 5.86 9.93
C VAL A 55 -1.56 6.57 8.62
N LEU A 56 -0.33 7.09 8.51
CA LEU A 56 0.16 7.75 7.30
C LEU A 56 0.08 6.82 6.08
N VAL A 57 0.60 5.59 6.21
CA VAL A 57 0.57 4.58 5.14
C VAL A 57 -0.87 4.20 4.80
N GLY A 58 -1.73 4.00 5.80
CA GLY A 58 -3.15 3.68 5.58
C GLY A 58 -3.88 4.75 4.77
N VAL A 59 -3.67 6.03 5.10
CA VAL A 59 -4.23 7.16 4.35
C VAL A 59 -3.68 7.19 2.92
N ALA A 60 -2.38 7.02 2.75
CA ALA A 60 -1.75 7.01 1.42
C ALA A 60 -2.30 5.88 0.53
N VAL A 61 -2.45 4.67 1.06
CA VAL A 61 -3.03 3.53 0.33
C VAL A 61 -4.50 3.76 -0.01
N ALA A 62 -5.28 4.35 0.90
CA ALA A 62 -6.68 4.68 0.66
C ALA A 62 -6.83 5.72 -0.46
N VAL A 63 -6.06 6.81 -0.41
CA VAL A 63 -6.08 7.85 -1.45
C VAL A 63 -5.63 7.29 -2.79
N SER A 64 -4.52 6.54 -2.82
CA SER A 64 -4.03 5.87 -4.04
C SER A 64 -5.09 4.96 -4.66
N THR A 65 -5.80 4.19 -3.83
CA THR A 65 -6.89 3.31 -4.28
C THR A 65 -8.04 4.09 -4.89
N VAL A 66 -8.55 5.14 -4.23
CA VAL A 66 -9.68 5.94 -4.77
C VAL A 66 -9.29 6.64 -6.07
N VAL A 67 -8.09 7.21 -6.15
CA VAL A 67 -7.57 7.84 -7.38
C VAL A 67 -7.49 6.81 -8.50
N PHE A 68 -6.91 5.64 -8.22
CA PHE A 68 -6.77 4.58 -9.20
C PHE A 68 -8.12 4.05 -9.69
N GLN A 69 -9.06 3.79 -8.77
CA GLN A 69 -10.42 3.36 -9.10
C GLN A 69 -11.17 4.40 -9.95
N THR A 70 -10.91 5.69 -9.71
CA THR A 70 -11.47 6.79 -10.49
C THR A 70 -10.90 6.82 -11.91
N VAL A 71 -9.58 6.68 -12.06
CA VAL A 71 -8.91 6.64 -13.36
C VAL A 71 -9.32 5.41 -14.17
N CYS A 72 -9.43 4.25 -13.52
CA CYS A 72 -9.82 2.99 -14.17
C CYS A 72 -11.33 2.82 -14.30
N ALA A 73 -12.15 3.76 -13.81
CA ALA A 73 -13.60 3.63 -13.74
C ALA A 73 -14.07 2.26 -13.18
N ASN A 74 -13.31 1.70 -12.23
CA ASN A 74 -13.56 0.36 -11.68
C ASN A 74 -13.32 0.35 -10.18
N ARG A 75 -14.37 -0.01 -9.41
CA ARG A 75 -14.37 0.03 -7.95
C ARG A 75 -13.73 -1.19 -7.28
N ILE A 76 -13.40 -2.24 -8.03
CA ILE A 76 -12.83 -3.48 -7.48
C ILE A 76 -11.30 -3.44 -7.47
N ILE A 77 -10.70 -2.57 -8.28
CA ILE A 77 -9.27 -2.64 -8.58
C ILE A 77 -8.48 -1.78 -7.59
N THR A 78 -7.41 -2.36 -7.08
CA THR A 78 -6.41 -1.67 -6.28
C THR A 78 -5.07 -1.67 -7.04
N PRO A 79 -4.20 -0.69 -6.78
CA PRO A 79 -2.86 -0.67 -7.37
C PRO A 79 -2.05 -1.95 -7.08
N SER A 80 -2.29 -2.60 -5.93
CA SER A 80 -1.66 -3.87 -5.56
C SER A 80 -2.04 -5.03 -6.48
N ILE A 81 -3.30 -5.10 -6.92
CA ILE A 81 -3.77 -6.11 -7.89
C ILE A 81 -3.09 -5.92 -9.25
N MET A 82 -2.75 -4.68 -9.62
CA MET A 82 -2.01 -4.36 -10.84
C MET A 82 -0.55 -4.82 -10.81
N GLY A 83 -0.07 -5.36 -9.68
CA GLY A 83 1.27 -5.94 -9.55
C GLY A 83 2.32 -5.01 -8.94
N LEU A 84 1.95 -3.82 -8.45
CA LEU A 84 2.92 -2.90 -7.82
C LEU A 84 3.51 -3.44 -6.52
N ASP A 85 2.75 -4.23 -5.75
CA ASP A 85 3.27 -4.91 -4.55
C ASP A 85 4.27 -6.00 -4.93
N ALA A 86 4.00 -6.73 -6.03
CA ALA A 86 4.93 -7.74 -6.54
C ALA A 86 6.22 -7.10 -7.07
N LEU A 87 6.11 -5.93 -7.71
CA LEU A 87 7.26 -5.14 -8.14
C LEU A 87 8.13 -4.72 -6.95
N TYR A 88 7.53 -4.29 -5.83
CA TYR A 88 8.29 -3.96 -4.61
C TYR A 88 9.13 -5.14 -4.13
N VAL A 89 8.47 -6.29 -3.97
CA VAL A 89 9.13 -7.51 -3.46
C VAL A 89 10.23 -7.95 -4.43
N PHE A 90 9.97 -7.93 -5.74
CA PHE A 90 11.00 -8.25 -6.74
C PHE A 90 12.20 -7.31 -6.65
N CYS A 91 11.98 -5.99 -6.58
CA CYS A 91 13.08 -5.03 -6.44
C CYS A 91 13.90 -5.28 -5.19
N GLN A 92 13.27 -5.58 -4.05
CA GLN A 92 13.98 -5.91 -2.81
C GLN A 92 14.78 -7.20 -2.93
N THR A 93 14.19 -8.27 -3.45
CA THR A 93 14.87 -9.55 -3.63
C THR A 93 16.03 -9.43 -4.61
N ALA A 94 15.85 -8.70 -5.72
CA ALA A 94 16.93 -8.43 -6.67
C ALA A 94 18.07 -7.62 -6.04
N LEU A 95 17.75 -6.65 -5.17
CA LEU A 95 18.76 -5.84 -4.47
C LEU A 95 19.55 -6.68 -3.46
N VAL A 96 18.88 -7.55 -2.69
CA VAL A 96 19.52 -8.50 -1.76
C VAL A 96 20.38 -9.52 -2.52
N PHE A 97 19.90 -10.03 -3.66
CA PHE A 97 20.65 -10.94 -4.52
C PHE A 97 21.92 -10.28 -5.08
N ALA A 98 21.81 -9.06 -5.60
CA ALA A 98 22.92 -8.34 -6.23
C ALA A 98 24.01 -7.89 -5.23
N LEU A 99 23.60 -7.40 -4.05
CA LEU A 99 24.53 -6.88 -3.05
C LEU A 99 24.94 -7.92 -1.99
N SER A 100 24.39 -9.13 -2.07
CA SER A 100 24.40 -10.14 -1.00
C SER A 100 23.72 -9.66 0.29
N GLY A 101 23.29 -10.60 1.15
CA GLY A 101 22.61 -10.27 2.41
C GLY A 101 23.42 -9.37 3.35
N PHE A 102 24.76 -9.46 3.32
CA PHE A 102 25.64 -8.62 4.14
C PHE A 102 25.81 -7.20 3.59
N GLY A 103 25.85 -7.04 2.26
CA GLY A 103 25.90 -5.72 1.63
C GLY A 103 24.61 -4.94 1.80
N PHE A 104 23.46 -5.64 1.80
CA PHE A 104 22.16 -5.03 2.08
C PHE A 104 22.05 -4.45 3.49
N ALA A 105 22.55 -5.16 4.51
CA ALA A 105 22.46 -4.74 5.91
C ALA A 105 23.28 -3.48 6.24
N GLY A 106 24.27 -3.14 5.42
CA GLY A 106 25.12 -1.96 5.58
C GLY A 106 24.56 -0.67 4.97
N ILE A 107 23.44 -0.73 4.25
CA ILE A 107 22.86 0.44 3.57
C ILE A 107 22.13 1.33 4.59
N ASP A 108 22.37 2.64 4.53
CA ASP A 108 21.61 3.61 5.32
C ASP A 108 20.09 3.47 5.03
N PRO A 109 19.23 3.29 6.05
CA PRO A 109 17.78 3.13 5.87
C PRO A 109 17.12 4.25 5.04
N ARG A 110 17.62 5.48 5.11
CA ARG A 110 17.08 6.62 4.36
C ARG A 110 17.41 6.51 2.88
N LEU A 111 18.64 6.09 2.56
CA LEU A 111 19.07 5.86 1.18
C LEU A 111 18.37 4.64 0.58
N HIS A 112 18.20 3.58 1.38
CA HIS A 112 17.44 2.40 0.96
C HIS A 112 15.99 2.76 0.62
N PHE A 113 15.32 3.53 1.49
CA PHE A 113 13.95 4.00 1.23
C PHE A 113 13.88 4.85 -0.04
N LEU A 114 14.75 5.86 -0.18
CA LEU A 114 14.71 6.78 -1.31
C LEU A 114 15.06 6.07 -2.63
N GLY A 115 16.06 5.20 -2.61
CA GLY A 115 16.46 4.36 -3.74
C GLY A 115 15.34 3.43 -4.17
N ASN A 116 14.70 2.72 -3.23
CA ASN A 116 13.57 1.87 -3.53
C ASN A 116 12.37 2.66 -4.07
N PHE A 117 12.01 3.78 -3.41
CA PHE A 117 10.91 4.64 -3.85
C PHE A 117 11.11 5.15 -5.28
N THR A 118 12.30 5.66 -5.59
CA THR A 118 12.65 6.19 -6.93
C THR A 118 12.70 5.09 -7.99
N ALA A 119 13.35 3.96 -7.70
CA ALA A 119 13.42 2.84 -8.62
C ALA A 119 12.03 2.27 -8.94
N MET A 120 11.22 2.02 -7.91
CA MET A 120 9.86 1.54 -8.07
C MET A 120 8.98 2.50 -8.85
N THR A 121 9.00 3.78 -8.49
CA THR A 121 8.18 4.80 -9.16
C THR A 121 8.61 4.94 -10.61
N GLY A 122 9.93 4.94 -10.88
CA GLY A 122 10.48 4.98 -12.23
C GLY A 122 10.05 3.78 -13.08
N LEU A 123 10.19 2.56 -12.55
CA LEU A 123 9.77 1.33 -13.24
C LEU A 123 8.26 1.30 -13.48
N ALA A 124 7.45 1.64 -12.48
CA ALA A 124 6.00 1.69 -12.62
C ALA A 124 5.56 2.71 -13.69
N LEU A 125 6.17 3.91 -13.70
CA LEU A 125 5.90 4.89 -14.74
C LEU A 125 6.36 4.40 -16.11
N ALA A 126 7.55 3.81 -16.23
CA ALA A 126 8.05 3.29 -17.50
C ALA A 126 7.14 2.20 -18.09
N LEU A 127 6.56 1.35 -17.24
CA LEU A 127 5.67 0.27 -17.66
C LEU A 127 4.25 0.77 -18.00
N PHE A 128 3.65 1.58 -17.12
CA PHE A 128 2.22 1.92 -17.23
C PHE A 128 1.94 3.25 -17.94
N LEU A 129 2.87 4.21 -17.93
CA LEU A 129 2.66 5.53 -18.55
C LEU A 129 2.51 5.47 -20.08
N PRO A 130 3.29 4.66 -20.83
CA PRO A 130 3.07 4.50 -22.27
C PRO A 130 1.69 3.90 -22.56
N MET A 131 1.25 2.96 -21.71
CA MET A 131 -0.04 2.31 -21.87
C MET A 131 -1.19 3.30 -21.70
N LEU A 132 -1.10 4.15 -20.69
CA LEU A 132 -2.10 5.17 -20.42
C LEU A 132 -2.16 6.24 -21.52
N ARG A 133 -1.00 6.59 -22.11
CA ARG A 133 -0.91 7.55 -23.22
C ARG A 133 -1.51 7.04 -24.52
N GLN A 134 -1.38 5.75 -24.80
CA GLN A 134 -1.86 5.13 -26.04
C GLN A 134 -3.35 4.76 -26.03
N ARG A 135 -4.12 5.18 -25.00
CA ARG A 135 -5.55 4.90 -24.86
C ARG A 135 -5.88 3.40 -24.98
N PHE A 136 -5.01 2.53 -24.48
CA PHE A 136 -5.34 1.10 -24.44
C PHE A 136 -6.64 0.89 -23.66
N ASP A 137 -7.38 -0.14 -24.06
CA ASP A 137 -8.53 -0.61 -23.29
C ASP A 137 -8.09 -0.83 -21.84
N LEU A 138 -8.86 -0.29 -20.89
CA LEU A 138 -8.60 -0.47 -19.46
C LEU A 138 -8.45 -1.95 -19.12
N THR A 139 -9.21 -2.82 -19.79
CA THR A 139 -9.12 -4.27 -19.65
C THR A 139 -7.73 -4.80 -20.02
N LEU A 140 -7.12 -4.29 -21.10
CA LEU A 140 -5.78 -4.69 -21.52
C LEU A 140 -4.73 -4.21 -20.51
N MET A 141 -4.84 -2.95 -20.06
CA MET A 141 -3.93 -2.39 -19.05
C MET A 141 -3.94 -3.23 -17.75
N LEU A 142 -5.13 -3.69 -17.35
CA LEU A 142 -5.31 -4.55 -16.18
C LEU A 142 -4.74 -5.95 -16.39
N LEU A 143 -5.01 -6.57 -17.55
CA LEU A 143 -4.47 -7.88 -17.89
C LEU A 143 -2.94 -7.84 -17.89
N THR A 144 -2.34 -6.80 -18.48
CA THR A 144 -0.89 -6.59 -18.46
C THR A 144 -0.37 -6.42 -17.04
N GLY A 145 -1.04 -5.63 -16.20
CA GLY A 145 -0.67 -5.49 -14.79
C GLY A 145 -0.65 -6.83 -14.04
N VAL A 146 -1.67 -7.67 -14.23
CA VAL A 146 -1.74 -9.01 -13.62
C VAL A 146 -0.61 -9.92 -14.14
N VAL A 147 -0.38 -9.94 -15.45
CA VAL A 147 0.70 -10.74 -16.07
C VAL A 147 2.07 -10.28 -15.58
N LEU A 148 2.33 -8.97 -15.53
CA LEU A 148 3.56 -8.41 -14.96
C LEU A 148 3.69 -8.74 -13.48
N GLY A 149 2.61 -8.69 -12.71
CA GLY A 149 2.60 -9.09 -11.31
C GLY A 149 2.96 -10.57 -11.13
N VAL A 150 2.48 -11.45 -12.00
CA VAL A 150 2.88 -12.87 -12.01
C VAL A 150 4.35 -13.01 -12.38
N LEU A 151 4.81 -12.32 -13.41
CA LEU A 151 6.23 -12.29 -13.82
C LEU A 151 7.14 -11.88 -12.66
N PHE A 152 6.84 -10.78 -11.97
CA PHE A 152 7.63 -10.32 -10.83
C PHE A 152 7.64 -11.32 -9.68
N ARG A 153 6.50 -11.97 -9.39
CA ARG A 153 6.45 -13.04 -8.38
C ARG A 153 7.33 -14.23 -8.78
N SER A 154 7.26 -14.68 -10.03
CA SER A 154 8.10 -15.77 -10.54
C SER A 154 9.59 -15.42 -10.49
N LEU A 155 9.97 -14.21 -10.89
CA LEU A 155 11.35 -13.73 -10.79
C LEU A 155 11.82 -13.62 -9.33
N THR A 156 10.95 -13.15 -8.43
CA THR A 156 11.23 -13.13 -6.99
C THR A 156 11.55 -14.52 -6.48
N THR A 157 10.71 -15.52 -6.82
CA THR A 157 10.94 -16.92 -6.42
C THR A 157 12.19 -17.53 -7.04
N LEU A 158 12.61 -17.07 -8.23
CA LEU A 158 13.85 -17.51 -8.86
C LEU A 158 15.10 -16.95 -8.16
N LEU A 159 15.02 -15.72 -7.64
CA LEU A 159 16.13 -15.01 -7.02
C LEU A 159 16.24 -15.24 -5.50
N ALA A 160 15.14 -15.62 -4.85
CA ALA A 160 15.07 -15.92 -3.41
C ALA A 160 15.67 -17.30 -3.10
#